data_AF-V9Z7T3-F1
#
_entry.id   AF-V9Z7T3-F1
#
_cell.length_a   1.000
_cell.length_b   1.000
_cell.length_c   1.000
_cell.angle_alpha   90.00
_cell.angle_beta   90.00
_cell.angle_gamma   90.00
#
_symmetry.space_group_name_H-M   'P 1'
#
loop_
_entity.id
_entity.type
_entity.pdbx_description
1 polymer ?
#
loop_
_entity_poly.entity_id
_entity_poly.type
_entity_poly.pdbx_seq_one_letter_code
_entity_poly.pdbx_strand_id
1 'polypeptide(L)' 'MSASAAPQARPAAGLVVHPLREGLIAVAAVIVSLVALDAVFLDQGALLSPVLGKVAASANYVHEFTHDGRHLLAGPCH' A
#
# COMPACT_ATOMS: atom_id res chain seq x y z
N MET A 1 7.79 9.14 -63.87
CA MET A 1 8.08 7.93 -63.08
C MET A 1 7.87 8.30 -61.62
N SER A 2 6.69 8.03 -61.06
CA SER A 2 6.40 8.31 -59.64
C SER A 2 6.76 7.09 -58.82
N ALA A 3 7.75 7.23 -57.93
CA ALA A 3 8.12 6.18 -57.00
C ALA A 3 7.07 6.10 -55.87
N SER A 4 6.42 4.95 -55.73
CA SER A 4 5.54 4.65 -54.60
C SER A 4 6.39 4.46 -53.34
N ALA A 5 6.20 5.31 -52.34
CA ALA A 5 6.88 5.17 -51.05
C ALA A 5 6.37 3.91 -50.35
N ALA A 6 7.28 3.01 -49.98
CA ALA A 6 6.96 1.81 -49.22
C ALA A 6 6.42 2.20 -47.82
N PRO A 7 5.45 1.46 -47.26
CA PRO A 7 4.93 1.74 -45.93
C PRO A 7 6.04 1.49 -44.90
N GLN A 8 6.48 2.57 -44.22
CA GLN A 8 7.40 2.45 -43.10
C GLN A 8 6.70 1.72 -41.94
N ALA A 9 7.29 0.61 -41.51
CA ALA A 9 6.80 -0.11 -40.34
C ALA A 9 6.89 0.79 -39.11
N ARG A 10 5.75 1.00 -38.44
CA ARG A 10 5.73 1.71 -37.15
C ARG A 10 6.51 0.88 -36.14
N PRO A 11 7.48 1.46 -35.39
CA PRO A 11 8.14 0.73 -34.32
C PRO A 11 7.07 0.26 -33.33
N ALA A 12 7.06 -1.04 -33.05
CA ALA A 12 6.20 -1.61 -32.02
C ALA A 12 6.56 -0.93 -30.69
N ALA A 13 5.56 -0.36 -30.02
CA ALA A 13 5.74 0.19 -28.68
C ALA A 13 6.10 -0.96 -27.72
N GLY A 14 7.39 -1.18 -27.52
CA GLY A 14 7.89 -2.12 -26.52
C GLY A 14 7.62 -1.58 -25.12
N LEU A 15 7.15 -2.44 -24.22
CA LEU A 15 7.02 -2.11 -22.81
C LEU A 15 8.41 -1.83 -22.23
N VAL A 16 8.66 -0.58 -21.81
CA VAL A 16 9.90 -0.23 -21.12
C VAL A 16 9.74 -0.62 -19.65
N VAL A 17 10.45 -1.66 -19.22
CA VAL A 17 10.46 -2.08 -17.82
C VAL A 17 11.53 -1.27 -17.07
N HIS A 18 11.12 -0.61 -15.99
CA HIS A 18 12.03 0.08 -15.08
C HIS A 18 12.19 -0.73 -13.77
N PRO A 19 13.01 -1.80 -13.77
CA PRO A 19 12.98 -2.82 -12.71
C PRO A 19 13.26 -2.26 -11.32
N LEU A 20 14.10 -1.24 -11.19
CA LEU A 20 14.36 -0.57 -9.92
C LEU A 20 13.12 0.17 -9.40
N ARG A 21 12.46 0.96 -10.27
CA ARG A 21 11.24 1.70 -9.90
C ARG A 21 10.14 0.73 -9.48
N GLU A 22 9.88 -0.29 -10.29
CA GLU A 22 8.84 -1.28 -9.99
C GLU A 22 9.16 -2.06 -8.72
N GLY A 23 10.43 -2.42 -8.51
CA GLY A 23 10.90 -3.05 -7.28
C GLY A 23 10.67 -2.17 -6.04
N LEU A 24 10.99 -0.88 -6.12
CA LEU A 24 10.76 0.06 -5.03
C LEU A 24 9.28 0.23 -4.71
N ILE A 25 8.43 0.30 -5.73
CA ILE A 25 6.96 0.38 -5.55
C ILE A 25 6.45 -0.89 -4.87
N ALA A 26 6.90 -2.07 -5.32
CA ALA A 26 6.49 -3.33 -4.72
C ALA A 26 6.91 -3.42 -3.24
N VAL A 27 8.15 -3.04 -2.92
CA VAL A 27 8.64 -3.02 -1.53
C VAL A 27 7.84 -2.04 -0.68
N ALA A 28 7.59 -0.82 -1.19
CA ALA A 28 6.78 0.16 -0.48
C ALA A 28 5.35 -0.35 -0.23
N ALA A 29 4.73 -1.00 -1.22
CA ALA A 29 3.40 -1.58 -1.09
C ALA A 29 3.37 -2.69 -0.02
N VAL A 30 4.39 -3.55 0.02
CA VAL A 30 4.51 -4.58 1.07
C VAL A 30 4.64 -3.95 2.44
N ILE A 31 5.52 -2.96 2.61
CA ILE A 31 5.70 -2.27 3.89
C ILE A 31 4.39 -1.63 4.35
N VAL A 32 3.71 -0.88 3.48
CA VAL A 32 2.42 -0.26 3.80
C VAL A 32 1.37 -1.30 4.18
N SER A 33 1.33 -2.43 3.47
CA SER A 33 0.39 -3.52 3.76
C SER A 33 0.66 -4.13 5.14
N LEU A 34 1.93 -4.34 5.49
CA LEU A 34 2.30 -4.88 6.80
C LEU A 34 1.94 -3.90 7.93
N VAL A 35 2.20 -2.60 7.74
CA VAL A 35 1.80 -1.56 8.71
C VAL A 35 0.27 -1.50 8.85
N ALA A 36 -0.48 -1.64 7.76
CA ALA A 36 -1.94 -1.66 7.81
C ALA A 36 -2.47 -2.90 8.56
N LEU A 37 -1.89 -4.08 8.30
CA LEU A 37 -2.24 -5.30 9.02
C LEU A 37 -1.91 -5.18 10.51
N ASP A 38 -0.75 -4.62 10.86
CA ASP A 38 -0.38 -4.34 12.25
C ASP A 38 -1.39 -3.40 12.91
N ALA A 39 -1.70 -2.26 12.28
CA ALA A 39 -2.65 -1.29 12.79
C ALA A 39 -4.04 -1.89 13.06
N VAL A 40 -4.52 -2.80 12.19
CA VAL A 40 -5.88 -3.38 12.27
C VAL A 40 -5.98 -4.55 13.25
N PHE A 41 -4.92 -5.34 13.39
CA PHE A 41 -4.99 -6.62 14.11
C PHE A 41 -4.09 -6.70 15.34
N LEU A 42 -3.02 -5.91 15.42
CA LEU A 42 -1.94 -6.10 16.39
C LEU A 42 -1.61 -4.86 17.22
N ASP A 43 -1.94 -3.65 16.77
CA ASP A 43 -1.57 -2.43 17.48
C ASP A 43 -2.23 -2.36 18.86
N GLN A 44 -1.40 -2.05 19.86
CA GLN A 44 -1.79 -1.82 21.26
C GLN A 44 -1.30 -0.43 21.71
N GLY A 45 -1.41 0.56 20.81
CA GLY A 45 -0.96 1.93 21.02
C GLY A 45 0.51 2.18 20.64
N ALA A 46 1.19 1.24 19.98
CA ALA A 46 2.58 1.40 19.59
C ALA A 46 2.73 2.47 18.50
N LEU A 47 1.82 2.48 17.52
CA LEU A 47 1.88 3.40 16.37
C LEU A 47 1.79 4.88 16.78
N LEU A 48 0.97 5.19 17.79
CA LEU A 48 0.81 6.58 18.27
C LEU A 48 1.72 6.93 19.46
N SER A 49 2.46 5.96 20.02
CA SER A 49 3.36 6.20 21.16
C SER A 49 4.40 7.30 20.92
N PRO A 50 5.02 7.46 19.72
CA PRO A 50 5.98 8.54 19.47
C PRO A 50 5.40 9.96 19.62
N VAL A 51 4.08 10.11 19.47
CA VAL A 51 3.40 11.41 19.51
C VAL A 51 2.65 11.61 20.83
N LEU A 52 1.97 10.57 21.32
CA LEU A 52 1.08 10.64 22.49
C LEU A 52 1.70 10.03 23.76
N GLY A 53 2.89 9.41 23.66
CA GLY A 53 3.53 8.73 24.78
C GLY A 53 2.66 7.63 25.39
N LYS A 54 2.64 7.54 26.71
CA LYS A 54 1.89 6.51 27.46
C LYS A 54 0.38 6.55 27.22
N VAL A 55 -0.17 7.69 26.81
CA VAL A 55 -1.61 7.83 26.51
C VAL A 55 -2.01 6.95 25.33
N ALA A 56 -1.09 6.70 24.38
CA ALA A 56 -1.37 5.86 23.23
C ALA A 56 -1.79 4.44 23.65
N ALA A 57 -1.10 3.85 24.63
CA ALA A 57 -1.41 2.51 25.14
C ALA A 57 -2.66 2.50 26.03
N SER A 58 -2.87 3.54 26.85
CA SER A 58 -4.03 3.56 27.76
C SER A 58 -5.36 3.87 27.06
N ALA A 59 -5.34 4.76 26.06
CA ALA A 59 -6.53 5.14 25.32
C ALA A 59 -6.76 4.24 24.09
N ASN A 60 -5.69 3.66 23.54
CA ASN A 60 -5.70 2.67 22.47
C ASN A 60 -6.59 3.03 21.27
N TYR A 61 -6.57 4.31 20.85
CA TYR A 61 -7.51 4.84 19.85
C TYR A 61 -7.50 4.07 18.51
N VAL A 62 -6.34 3.57 18.08
CA VAL A 62 -6.23 2.77 16.85
C VAL A 62 -6.96 1.44 17.02
N HIS A 63 -6.82 0.78 18.18
CA HIS A 63 -7.53 -0.45 18.49
C HIS A 63 -9.04 -0.25 18.45
N GLU A 64 -9.58 0.75 19.15
CA GLU A 64 -11.03 0.98 19.21
C GLU A 64 -11.60 1.35 17.83
N PHE A 65 -10.92 2.23 17.09
CA PHE A 65 -11.34 2.61 15.74
C PHE A 65 -11.35 1.41 14.77
N THR A 66 -10.30 0.58 14.81
CA THR A 66 -10.21 -0.60 13.93
C THR A 66 -11.14 -1.71 14.38
N HIS A 67 -11.38 -1.87 15.68
CA HIS A 67 -12.37 -2.76 16.24
C HIS A 67 -13.77 -2.42 15.68
N ASP A 68 -14.20 -1.16 15.74
CA ASP A 68 -15.46 -0.70 15.15
C ASP A 68 -15.54 -0.94 13.64
N GLY A 69 -14.44 -0.66 12.93
CA GLY A 69 -14.35 -0.91 11.49
C GLY A 69 -14.50 -2.40 11.14
N ARG A 70 -13.90 -3.30 11.92
CA ARG A 70 -14.03 -4.75 11.71
C ARG A 70 -15.46 -5.24 12.00
N HIS A 71 -16.13 -4.68 13.01
CA HIS A 71 -17.56 -4.95 13.25
C HIS A 71 -18.41 -4.52 12.04
N LEU A 72 -18.14 -3.35 11.47
CA LEU A 72 -18.87 -2.85 10.30
C LEU A 72 -18.62 -3.68 9.04
N LEU A 73 -17.38 -4.13 8.82
CA LEU A 73 -16.95 -4.82 7.59
C LEU A 73 -16.96 -6.35 7.71
N ALA A 74 -17.54 -6.89 8.79
CA ALA A 74 -17.55 -8.32 9.11
C ALA A 74 -16.15 -8.96 9.11
N GLY A 75 -15.14 -8.17 9.52
CA GLY A 75 -13.79 -8.66 9.73
C GLY A 75 -13.71 -9.55 10.97
N PRO A 76 -12.79 -10.53 11.02
CA PRO A 76 -12.59 -11.34 12.22
C PRO A 76 -12.29 -10.46 13.44
N CYS A 77 -13.05 -10.67 14.50
CA CYS A 77 -12.83 -10.13 15.83
C CYS A 77 -12.89 -11.29 16.84
N HIS A 78 -12.24 -11.13 18.00
CA HIS A 78 -12.05 -12.19 19.00
C HIS A 78 -13.35 -12.94 19.36
#